data_AF-A0A060C093-F1
#
_entry.id   AF-A0A060C093-F1
#
_cell.length_a   1.000
_cell.length_b   1.000
_cell.length_c   1.000
_cell.angle_alpha   90.00
_cell.angle_beta   90.00
_cell.angle_gamma   90.00
#
_symmetry.space_group_name_H-M   'P 1'
#
loop_
_entity.id
_entity.type
_entity.pdbx_description
1 polymer ?
#
loop_
_entity_poly.entity_id
_entity_poly.type
_entity_poly.pdbx_seq_one_letter_code
_entity_poly.pdbx_strand_id
1 'polypeptide(L)'
;MAKEIFVSYGIDVDAVAGWLGSYGGEDSPCDISRGVFAGKVGSLRLLRMFEKWGIKTTWFVPGHSIETFWDEMKQVADAGHEIGMHGYSHENPIAMTPEQEEAIFRKMRRSHHQTVRTSRLADMSRRG
;
A
#
# COMPACT_ATOMS: atom_id res chain seq x y z
N MET A 1 -10.54 32.69 18.05
CA MET A 1 -10.66 31.58 17.09
C MET A 1 -10.20 30.30 17.77
N ALA A 2 -10.94 29.20 17.63
CA ALA A 2 -10.48 27.90 18.10
C ALA A 2 -9.31 27.42 17.22
N LYS A 3 -8.40 26.64 17.80
CA LYS A 3 -7.24 26.10 17.07
C LYS A 3 -7.68 24.97 16.16
N GLU A 4 -7.36 25.06 14.88
CA GLU A 4 -7.60 24.00 13.91
C GLU A 4 -6.31 23.21 13.71
N ILE A 5 -6.36 21.90 13.96
CA ILE A 5 -5.20 21.00 13.86
C ILE A 5 -5.59 19.81 13.00
N PHE A 6 -4.87 19.63 11.90
CA PHE A 6 -5.01 18.48 11.03
C PHE A 6 -3.98 17.41 11.41
N VAL A 7 -4.46 16.17 11.58
CA VAL A 7 -3.63 15.01 11.92
C VAL A 7 -3.90 13.94 10.88
N SER A 8 -2.85 13.29 10.39
CA SER A 8 -2.95 12.20 9.42
C SER A 8 -2.05 11.03 9.80
N TYR A 9 -2.40 9.86 9.29
CA TYR A 9 -1.54 8.68 9.28
C TYR A 9 -1.28 8.25 7.85
N GLY A 10 -0.01 8.20 7.48
CA GLY A 10 0.48 7.55 6.26
C GLY A 10 0.99 6.16 6.63
N ILE A 11 0.44 5.13 5.97
CA ILE A 11 0.81 3.73 6.21
C ILE A 11 1.55 3.21 5.00
N ASP A 12 2.83 2.93 5.17
CA ASP A 12 3.67 2.36 4.12
C ASP A 12 3.60 0.82 4.22
N VAL A 13 3.17 0.16 3.13
CA VAL A 13 3.00 -1.30 3.10
C VAL A 13 4.20 -1.94 2.41
N ASP A 14 5.38 -1.73 2.98
CA ASP A 14 6.64 -2.19 2.39
C ASP A 14 6.63 -3.71 2.25
N ALA A 15 6.19 -4.42 3.29
CA ALA A 15 6.02 -5.86 3.29
C ALA A 15 7.25 -6.57 2.69
N VAL A 16 7.05 -7.40 1.66
CA VAL A 16 8.16 -8.07 0.96
C VAL A 16 8.96 -7.08 0.10
N ALA A 17 8.30 -6.07 -0.48
CA ALA A 17 8.95 -5.07 -1.33
C ALA A 17 10.11 -4.37 -0.60
N GLY A 18 9.91 -3.96 0.65
CA GLY A 18 10.97 -3.32 1.45
C GLY A 18 12.23 -4.18 1.60
N TRP A 19 12.06 -5.49 1.80
CA TRP A 19 13.20 -6.42 1.90
C TRP A 19 13.94 -6.59 0.58
N LEU A 20 13.23 -6.51 -0.54
CA LEU A 20 13.82 -6.59 -1.89
C LEU A 20 14.55 -5.30 -2.29
N GLY A 21 13.95 -4.15 -2.04
CA GLY A 21 14.46 -2.88 -2.58
C GLY A 21 15.31 -2.05 -1.62
N SER A 22 15.30 -2.34 -0.32
CA SER A 22 15.90 -1.43 0.67
C SER A 22 16.54 -2.07 1.89
N TYR A 23 16.03 -3.21 2.38
CA TYR A 23 16.46 -3.74 3.67
C TYR A 23 17.41 -4.94 3.59
N GLY A 24 17.82 -5.33 2.37
CA GLY A 24 18.83 -6.37 2.14
C GLY A 24 18.38 -7.79 2.49
N GLY A 25 17.08 -8.07 2.36
CA GLY A 25 16.48 -9.38 2.68
C GLY A 25 16.23 -10.25 1.46
N GLU A 26 16.73 -9.88 0.28
CA GLU A 26 16.45 -10.54 -1.00
C GLU A 26 16.78 -12.04 -1.01
N ASP A 27 17.88 -12.44 -0.37
CA ASP A 27 18.33 -13.83 -0.26
C ASP A 27 18.02 -14.47 1.10
N SER A 28 17.12 -13.87 1.89
CA SER A 28 16.79 -14.30 3.25
C SER A 28 15.33 -14.75 3.37
N PRO A 29 15.04 -16.07 3.36
CA PRO A 29 13.67 -16.56 3.55
C PRO A 29 13.02 -16.10 4.86
N CYS A 30 13.83 -15.89 5.90
CA CYS A 30 13.36 -15.35 7.17
C CYS A 30 12.79 -13.94 6.99
N ASP A 31 13.47 -13.09 6.22
CA ASP A 31 13.07 -11.70 6.02
C ASP A 31 11.88 -11.58 5.09
N ILE A 32 11.87 -12.38 4.02
CA ILE A 32 10.69 -12.53 3.17
C ILE A 32 9.47 -12.96 4.00
N SER A 33 9.63 -13.89 4.96
CA SER A 33 8.52 -14.29 5.85
C SER A 33 7.99 -13.14 6.72
N ARG A 34 8.86 -12.22 7.17
CA ARG A 34 8.46 -11.00 7.89
C ARG A 34 7.67 -10.06 6.98
N GLY A 35 8.07 -9.96 5.71
CA GLY A 35 7.31 -9.23 4.70
C GLY A 35 5.92 -9.82 4.45
N VAL A 36 5.81 -11.15 4.36
CA VAL A 36 4.51 -11.84 4.22
C VAL A 36 3.62 -11.58 5.43
N PHE A 37 4.18 -11.61 6.65
CA PHE A 37 3.43 -11.24 7.86
C PHE A 37 2.87 -9.82 7.78
N ALA A 38 3.67 -8.84 7.35
CA ALA A 38 3.24 -7.45 7.26
C ALA A 38 2.02 -7.31 6.32
N GLY A 39 2.06 -7.92 5.13
CA GLY A 39 0.94 -7.88 4.17
C GLY A 39 -0.29 -8.67 4.62
N LYS A 40 -0.13 -9.94 5.01
CA LYS A 40 -1.25 -10.84 5.35
C LYS A 40 -1.88 -10.58 6.72
N VAL A 41 -1.09 -10.11 7.69
CA VAL A 41 -1.53 -9.99 9.08
C VAL A 41 -1.44 -8.56 9.59
N GLY A 42 -0.32 -7.88 9.36
CA GLY A 42 -0.05 -6.52 9.83
C GLY A 42 -1.08 -5.52 9.31
N SER A 43 -1.27 -5.47 7.99
CA SER A 43 -2.21 -4.55 7.34
C SER A 43 -3.64 -4.72 7.86
N LEU A 44 -4.15 -5.95 8.00
CA LEU A 44 -5.52 -6.18 8.50
C LEU A 44 -5.67 -5.86 9.99
N ARG A 45 -4.60 -5.96 10.80
CA ARG A 45 -4.63 -5.52 12.20
C ARG A 45 -4.73 -4.00 12.29
N LEU A 46 -3.95 -3.27 11.48
CA LEU A 46 -4.04 -1.81 11.41
C LEU A 46 -5.41 -1.35 10.90
N LEU A 47 -5.94 -1.99 9.86
CA LEU A 47 -7.27 -1.67 9.32
C LEU A 47 -8.35 -1.78 10.40
N ARG A 48 -8.41 -2.89 11.15
CA ARG A 48 -9.35 -3.06 12.27
C ARG A 48 -9.14 -2.04 13.39
N MET A 49 -7.89 -1.66 13.66
CA MET A 49 -7.58 -0.64 14.65
C MET A 49 -8.15 0.72 14.22
N PHE A 50 -7.93 1.14 12.97
CA PHE A 50 -8.47 2.41 12.47
C PHE A 50 -9.99 2.41 12.39
N GLU A 51 -10.60 1.28 12.02
CA GLU A 51 -12.06 1.10 12.04
C GLU A 51 -12.63 1.31 13.46
N LYS A 52 -12.02 0.68 14.49
CA LYS A 52 -12.44 0.83 15.89
C LYS A 52 -12.51 2.28 16.35
N TRP A 53 -11.61 3.12 15.85
CA TRP A 53 -11.52 4.54 16.22
C TRP A 53 -12.16 5.49 15.20
N GLY A 54 -12.75 4.98 14.11
CA GLY A 54 -13.35 5.80 13.07
C GLY A 54 -12.35 6.68 12.30
N ILE A 55 -11.08 6.28 12.22
CA ILE A 55 -10.00 7.07 11.61
C ILE A 55 -9.86 6.70 10.13
N LYS A 56 -9.88 7.71 9.25
CA LYS A 56 -9.47 7.55 7.85
C LYS A 56 -7.98 7.84 7.69
N THR A 57 -7.33 7.07 6.83
CA THR A 57 -5.88 7.10 6.63
C THR A 57 -5.55 6.96 5.15
N THR A 58 -4.29 7.23 4.82
CA THR A 58 -3.72 7.02 3.49
C THR A 58 -2.71 5.88 3.54
N TRP A 59 -2.78 4.97 2.57
CA TRP A 59 -1.93 3.79 2.47
C TRP A 59 -1.06 3.88 1.23
N PHE A 60 0.25 4.01 1.41
CA PHE A 60 1.22 4.04 0.33
C PHE A 60 1.71 2.62 0.08
N VAL A 61 1.27 2.01 -1.02
CA VAL A 61 1.40 0.56 -1.23
C VAL A 61 2.26 0.30 -2.46
N PRO A 62 3.47 -0.27 -2.35
CA PRO A 62 4.27 -0.66 -3.51
C PRO A 62 3.48 -1.57 -4.46
N GLY A 63 3.75 -1.46 -5.77
CA GLY A 63 3.08 -2.29 -6.78
C GLY A 63 3.21 -3.79 -6.52
N HIS A 64 4.39 -4.25 -6.06
CA HIS A 64 4.61 -5.61 -5.60
C HIS A 64 3.65 -5.99 -4.46
N SER A 65 3.48 -5.12 -3.46
CA SER A 65 2.58 -5.36 -2.33
C SER A 65 1.11 -5.41 -2.76
N ILE A 66 0.69 -4.57 -3.71
CA ILE A 66 -0.66 -4.64 -4.31
C ILE A 66 -0.89 -6.00 -4.96
N GLU A 67 0.03 -6.46 -5.80
CA GLU A 67 -0.13 -7.69 -6.57
C GLU A 67 0.01 -8.95 -5.70
N THR A 68 0.85 -8.90 -4.68
CA THR A 68 1.09 -10.04 -3.76
C THR A 68 -0.02 -10.19 -2.71
N PHE A 69 -0.55 -9.08 -2.21
CA PHE A 69 -1.54 -9.05 -1.12
C PHE A 69 -2.86 -8.40 -1.58
N TRP A 70 -3.31 -8.80 -2.77
CA TRP A 70 -4.47 -8.19 -3.45
C TRP A 70 -5.71 -8.15 -2.55
N ASP A 71 -6.07 -9.27 -1.91
CA ASP A 71 -7.29 -9.35 -1.08
C ASP A 71 -7.21 -8.43 0.14
N GLU A 72 -6.03 -8.28 0.74
CA GLU A 72 -5.81 -7.38 1.86
C GLU A 72 -5.86 -5.91 1.43
N MET A 73 -5.20 -5.56 0.32
CA MET A 73 -5.19 -4.18 -0.19
C MET A 73 -6.57 -3.78 -0.72
N LYS A 74 -7.34 -4.71 -1.27
CA LYS A 74 -8.73 -4.49 -1.66
C LYS A 74 -9.59 -4.17 -0.45
N GLN A 75 -9.44 -4.88 0.68
CA GLN A 75 -10.18 -4.58 1.91
C GLN A 75 -9.89 -3.16 2.41
N VAL A 76 -8.63 -2.72 2.36
CA VAL A 76 -8.24 -1.35 2.73
C VAL A 76 -8.95 -0.33 1.83
N ALA A 77 -8.95 -0.54 0.51
CA ALA A 77 -9.62 0.34 -0.45
C ALA A 77 -11.15 0.33 -0.30
N ASP A 78 -11.77 -0.83 -0.09
CA ASP A 78 -13.21 -0.99 0.12
C ASP A 78 -13.67 -0.33 1.44
N ALA A 79 -12.80 -0.28 2.45
CA ALA A 79 -13.04 0.48 3.68
C ALA A 79 -12.93 2.00 3.49
N GLY A 80 -12.65 2.48 2.28
CA GLY A 80 -12.65 3.91 1.93
C GLY A 80 -11.41 4.66 2.40
N HIS A 81 -10.29 3.95 2.61
CA HIS A 81 -8.99 4.60 2.80
C HIS A 81 -8.42 5.06 1.46
N GLU A 82 -7.60 6.12 1.50
CA GLU A 82 -6.88 6.57 0.31
C GLU A 82 -5.73 5.61 0.00
N ILE A 83 -5.51 5.31 -1.28
CA ILE A 83 -4.38 4.50 -1.75
C ILE A 83 -3.41 5.41 -2.51
N GLY A 84 -2.19 5.53 -2.01
CA GLY A 84 -1.07 6.25 -2.60
C GLY A 84 -0.06 5.33 -3.29
N MET A 85 0.82 5.93 -4.09
CA MET A 85 1.90 5.23 -4.79
C MET A 85 3.22 5.27 -4.00
N HIS A 86 4.05 4.22 -4.10
CA HIS A 86 5.24 3.94 -3.29
C HIS A 86 6.23 2.97 -3.99
N GLY A 87 6.53 3.20 -5.28
CA GLY A 87 7.41 2.31 -6.06
C GLY A 87 6.80 0.96 -6.42
N TYR A 88 7.59 0.04 -6.99
CA TYR A 88 7.12 -1.32 -7.28
C TYR A 88 7.65 -2.31 -6.25
N SER A 89 8.96 -2.47 -6.16
CA SER A 89 9.66 -3.32 -5.18
C SER A 89 10.38 -2.49 -4.12
N HIS A 90 9.88 -1.28 -3.82
CA HIS A 90 10.49 -0.36 -2.87
C HIS A 90 11.94 0.01 -3.27
N GLU A 91 12.14 0.25 -4.57
CA GLU A 91 13.41 0.69 -5.13
C GLU A 91 13.78 2.09 -4.64
N ASN A 92 15.05 2.33 -4.30
CA ASN A 92 15.52 3.69 -3.96
C ASN A 92 15.68 4.52 -5.24
N PRO A 93 14.90 5.61 -5.45
CA PRO A 93 14.97 6.40 -6.68
C PRO A 93 16.35 6.98 -6.99
N ILE A 94 17.15 7.30 -5.97
CA ILE A 94 18.51 7.83 -6.16
C ILE A 94 19.45 6.80 -6.81
N ALA A 95 19.16 5.51 -6.64
CA ALA A 95 19.93 4.43 -7.23
C ALA A 95 19.47 4.07 -8.66
N MET A 96 18.53 4.84 -9.23
CA MET A 96 17.95 4.57 -10.53
C MET A 96 18.31 5.65 -11.55
N THR A 97 18.35 5.26 -12.81
CA THR A 97 18.28 6.20 -13.93
C THR A 97 16.86 6.77 -14.05
N PRO A 98 16.67 7.97 -14.61
CA PRO A 98 15.34 8.53 -14.86
C PRO A 98 14.43 7.59 -15.67
N GLU A 99 14.99 6.85 -16.63
CA GLU A 99 14.24 5.89 -17.45
C GLU A 99 13.74 4.69 -16.63
N GLN A 100 14.55 4.20 -15.69
CA GLN A 100 14.15 3.14 -14.77
C GLN A 100 13.06 3.64 -13.81
N GLU A 101 13.23 4.83 -13.25
CA GLU A 101 12.24 5.45 -12.37
C GLU A 101 10.90 5.64 -13.09
N GLU A 102 10.90 6.18 -14.31
CA GLU A 102 9.68 6.34 -15.11
C GLU A 102 9.01 5.00 -15.43
N ALA A 103 9.80 3.98 -15.79
CA ALA A 103 9.28 2.65 -16.07
C ALA A 103 8.58 2.04 -14.84
N ILE A 104 9.19 2.18 -13.66
CA ILE A 104 8.62 1.74 -12.38
C ILE A 104 7.36 2.53 -12.05
N PHE A 105 7.37 3.85 -12.20
CA PHE A 105 6.19 4.70 -12.00
C PHE A 105 5.03 4.25 -12.89
N ARG A 106 5.27 4.02 -14.18
CA ARG A 106 4.26 3.53 -15.13
C ARG A 106 3.76 2.13 -14.79
N LYS A 107 4.64 1.24 -14.32
CA LYS A 107 4.26 -0.10 -13.88
C LYS A 107 3.34 -0.01 -12.66
N MET A 108 3.77 0.68 -11.62
CA MET A 108 3.02 0.88 -10.40
C MET A 108 1.64 1.49 -10.65
N ARG A 109 1.56 2.53 -11.48
CA ARG A 109 0.31 3.23 -11.78
C ARG A 109 -0.79 2.28 -12.29
N ARG A 110 -0.42 1.21 -13.01
CA ARG A 110 -1.37 0.20 -13.49
C ARG A 110 -1.99 -0.58 -12.33
N SER A 111 -1.16 -1.11 -11.43
CA SER A 111 -1.62 -1.87 -10.25
C SER A 111 -2.45 -0.98 -9.32
N HIS A 112 -2.02 0.27 -9.09
CA HIS A 112 -2.78 1.28 -8.33
C HIS A 112 -4.19 1.53 -8.91
N HIS A 113 -4.27 1.82 -10.21
CA HIS A 113 -5.56 2.10 -10.86
C HIS A 113 -6.52 0.91 -10.79
N GLN A 114 -6.01 -0.31 -10.86
CA GLN A 114 -6.81 -1.51 -10.71
C GLN A 114 -7.46 -1.57 -9.32
N THR A 115 -6.68 -1.37 -8.25
CA THR A 115 -7.17 -1.36 -6.87
C THR A 115 -8.25 -0.30 -6.66
N VAL A 116 -7.98 0.96 -7.04
CA VAL A 116 -8.90 2.08 -6.80
C VAL A 116 -10.18 1.99 -7.65
N ARG A 117 -10.12 1.45 -8.87
CA ARG A 117 -11.31 1.30 -9.73
C ARG A 117 -12.26 0.22 -9.22
N THR A 118 -11.72 -0.91 -8.77
CA THR A 118 -12.56 -2.03 -8.30
C THR A 118 -13.36 -1.69 -7.05
N SER A 119 -12.83 -0.88 -6.13
CA SER A 119 -13.56 -0.45 -4.94
C SER A 119 -14.70 0.52 -5.27
N ARG A 120 -14.49 1.47 -6.20
CA ARG A 120 -15.54 2.42 -6.62
C ARG A 120 -16.75 1.73 -7.26
N LEU A 121 -16.52 0.68 -8.05
CA LEU A 121 -17.61 -0.11 -8.64
C LEU A 121 -18.42 -0.86 -7.58
N ALA A 122 -17.77 -1.36 -6.52
CA ALA A 122 -18.45 -2.01 -5.41
C ALA A 122 -19.34 -1.05 -4.62
N ASP A 123 -18.90 0.18 -4.36
CA ASP A 123 -19.71 1.21 -3.68
C ASP A 123 -20.96 1.58 -4.51
N MET A 124 -20.82 1.73 -5.84
CA MET A 124 -21.97 2.02 -6.71
C MET A 124 -23.04 0.92 -6.71
N SER A 125 -22.64 -0.35 -6.61
CA SER A 125 -23.58 -1.48 -6.57
C SER A 125 -24.38 -1.59 -5.26
N ARG A 126 -23.86 -1.03 -4.15
CA ARG A 126 -24.51 -1.07 -2.83
C ARG A 126 -25.50 0.08 -2.61
N ARG A 127 -25.49 1.09 -3.49
CA ARG A 127 -26.37 2.25 -3.44
C ARG A 127 -27.55 2.15 -4.42
N GLY A 128 -27.71 1.01 -5.10
CA GLY A 128 -28.81 0.70 -6.03
C GLY A 128 -29.88 -0.16 -5.40
#